data_AF-A0A7X8HQN3-F1
#
_entry.id   AF-A0A7X8HQN3-F1
#
_cell.length_a   1.000
_cell.length_b   1.000
_cell.length_c   1.000
_cell.angle_alpha   90.00
_cell.angle_beta   90.00
_cell.angle_gamma   90.00
#
_symmetry.space_group_name_H-M   'P 1'
#
loop_
_entity.id
_entity.type
_entity.pdbx_description
1 polymer ?
#
loop_
_entity_poly.entity_id
_entity_poly.type
_entity_poly.pdbx_seq_one_letter_code
_entity_poly.pdbx_strand_id
1 'polypeptide(L)'
;MNETIKLGLILFLITALSGGILAFSNEVTSVRIEEAERLADQIAKQETLPNGKIFEEIDEGLAETIIVDNPDIIEIFEGYDDDELVGYTFKMNANGYGGDIEFTVGISTEGKIMGIKILNHKETPGLGANATKPEFTESFRNKPVDQEVVSAREPAGDDEVQAITSATTTTEAIVSGVNVARQIYNETLSEQSN
;
A
#
# COMPACT_ATOMS: atom_id res chain seq x y z
N MET A 1 37.63 -21.62 38.10
CA MET A 1 36.49 -20.90 37.51
C MET A 1 35.25 -21.70 37.85
N ASN A 2 34.30 -21.12 38.59
CA ASN A 2 33.08 -21.83 38.96
C ASN A 2 32.33 -22.22 37.68
N GLU A 3 31.86 -23.46 37.57
CA GLU A 3 31.28 -24.04 36.34
C GLU A 3 30.19 -23.16 35.74
N THR A 4 29.46 -22.42 36.57
CA THR A 4 28.47 -21.41 36.18
C THR A 4 29.05 -20.30 35.30
N ILE A 5 30.25 -19.77 35.62
CA ILE A 5 30.91 -18.73 34.83
C ILE A 5 31.37 -19.29 33.48
N LYS A 6 31.84 -20.54 33.45
CA LYS A 6 32.25 -21.23 32.22
C LYS A 6 31.05 -21.45 31.29
N LEU A 7 29.93 -21.93 31.82
CA LEU A 7 28.70 -22.12 31.07
C LEU A 7 28.13 -20.79 30.54
N GLY A 8 28.15 -19.73 31.37
CA GLY A 8 27.73 -18.39 30.95
C GLY A 8 28.57 -17.81 29.81
N LEU A 9 29.90 -17.98 29.86
CA LEU A 9 30.80 -17.55 28.79
C LEU A 9 30.59 -18.33 27.49
N ILE A 10 30.38 -19.65 27.58
CA ILE A 10 30.10 -20.48 26.41
C ILE A 10 28.79 -20.03 25.74
N LEU A 11 27.73 -19.81 26.53
CA LEU A 11 26.46 -19.33 26.01
C LEU A 11 26.63 -17.95 25.34
N PHE A 12 27.30 -17.01 26.01
CA PHE A 12 27.58 -15.68 25.46
C PHE A 12 28.31 -15.74 24.12
N LEU A 13 29.35 -16.58 24.00
CA LEU A 13 30.09 -16.75 22.75
C LEU A 13 29.22 -17.31 21.63
N ILE A 14 28.38 -18.31 21.93
CA ILE A 14 27.47 -18.88 20.94
C ILE A 14 26.44 -17.84 20.50
N THR A 15 25.83 -17.12 21.45
CA THR A 15 24.84 -16.08 21.12
C THR A 15 25.45 -14.90 20.36
N ALA A 16 26.67 -14.49 20.70
CA ALA A 16 27.38 -13.42 20.01
C ALA A 16 27.74 -13.85 18.58
N LEU A 17 28.17 -15.10 18.39
CA LEU A 17 28.45 -15.64 17.07
C LEU A 17 27.18 -15.75 16.22
N SER A 18 26.11 -16.32 16.76
CA SER A 18 24.82 -16.43 16.06
C SER A 18 24.22 -15.07 15.73
N GLY A 19 24.24 -14.13 16.68
CA GLY A 19 23.79 -12.76 16.46
C GLY A 19 24.62 -12.03 15.41
N GLY A 20 25.95 -12.21 15.43
CA GLY A 20 26.85 -11.64 14.42
C GLY A 20 26.60 -12.19 13.02
N ILE A 21 26.41 -13.50 12.87
CA ILE A 21 26.05 -14.12 11.58
C ILE A 21 24.71 -13.59 11.08
N LEU A 22 23.71 -13.49 11.96
CA LEU A 22 22.39 -12.98 11.60
C LEU A 22 22.44 -11.49 11.20
N ALA A 23 23.18 -10.67 11.93
CA ALA A 23 23.35 -9.24 11.63
C ALA A 23 24.02 -9.04 10.28
N PHE A 24 25.11 -9.76 10.00
CA PHE A 24 25.78 -9.70 8.71
C PHE A 24 24.87 -10.18 7.57
N SER A 25 24.13 -11.27 7.78
CA SER A 25 23.17 -11.75 6.79
C SER A 25 22.07 -10.72 6.53
N ASN A 26 21.58 -10.05 7.56
CA ASN A 26 20.55 -9.02 7.45
C ASN A 26 21.07 -7.80 6.66
N GLU A 27 22.27 -7.30 6.97
CA GLU A 27 22.87 -6.14 6.30
C GLU A 27 23.11 -6.36 4.80
N VAL A 28 23.50 -7.57 4.40
CA VAL A 28 23.64 -7.91 2.97
C VAL A 28 22.28 -8.06 2.29
N THR A 29 21.27 -8.56 3.00
CA THR A 29 19.94 -8.85 2.43
C THR A 29 19.07 -7.58 2.37
N SER A 30 19.22 -6.66 3.31
CA SER A 30 18.39 -5.45 3.42
C SER A 30 18.48 -4.59 2.17
N VAL A 31 19.67 -4.40 1.61
CA VAL A 31 19.89 -3.63 0.37
C VAL A 31 19.08 -4.20 -0.80
N ARG A 32 18.93 -5.52 -0.88
CA ARG A 32 18.17 -6.19 -1.95
C ARG A 32 16.67 -6.12 -1.72
N ILE A 33 16.24 -6.14 -0.46
CA ILE A 33 14.85 -5.97 -0.09
C ILE A 33 14.40 -4.56 -0.42
N GLU A 34 15.17 -3.55 -0.02
CA GLU A 34 14.89 -2.14 -0.30
C GLU A 34 14.82 -1.86 -1.81
N GLU A 35 15.76 -2.39 -2.60
CA GLU A 35 15.71 -2.24 -4.06
C GLU A 35 14.47 -2.92 -4.66
N ALA A 36 14.09 -4.11 -4.16
CA ALA A 36 12.91 -4.83 -4.62
C ALA A 36 11.60 -4.11 -4.24
N GLU A 37 11.52 -3.56 -3.03
CA GLU A 37 10.39 -2.75 -2.56
C GLU A 37 10.26 -1.47 -3.38
N ARG A 38 11.36 -0.75 -3.62
CA ARG A 38 11.36 0.45 -4.45
C ARG A 38 10.88 0.16 -5.88
N LEU A 39 11.30 -0.97 -6.46
CA LEU A 39 10.84 -1.40 -7.77
C LEU A 39 9.35 -1.78 -7.75
N ALA A 40 8.90 -2.48 -6.72
CA ALA A 40 7.49 -2.84 -6.55
C ALA A 40 6.61 -1.59 -6.41
N ASP A 41 7.05 -0.59 -5.65
CA ASP A 41 6.37 0.70 -5.50
C ASP A 41 6.31 1.46 -6.83
N GLN A 42 7.41 1.52 -7.59
CA GLN A 42 7.42 2.16 -8.91
C GLN A 42 6.47 1.47 -9.88
N ILE A 43 6.44 0.14 -9.89
CA ILE A 43 5.52 -0.65 -10.71
C ILE A 43 4.07 -0.40 -10.26
N ALA A 44 3.81 -0.37 -8.96
CA ALA A 44 2.47 -0.10 -8.43
C ALA A 44 1.96 1.28 -8.82
N LYS A 45 2.79 2.33 -8.70
CA LYS A 45 2.44 3.69 -9.16
C LYS A 45 2.09 3.69 -10.64
N GLN A 46 2.91 3.06 -11.48
CA GLN A 46 2.66 2.97 -12.92
C GLN A 46 1.42 2.16 -13.29
N GLU A 47 1.15 1.04 -12.60
CA GLU A 47 -0.03 0.19 -12.87
C GLU A 47 -1.33 0.83 -12.39
N THR A 48 -1.28 1.53 -11.26
CA THR A 48 -2.44 2.19 -10.65
C THR A 48 -2.75 3.54 -11.29
N LEU A 49 -1.76 4.25 -11.84
CA LEU A 49 -1.95 5.48 -12.62
C LEU A 49 -1.19 5.38 -13.97
N PRO A 50 -1.74 4.65 -14.96
CA PRO A 50 -1.05 4.37 -16.23
C PRO A 50 -0.67 5.59 -17.07
N ASN A 51 -1.38 6.71 -16.89
CA ASN A 51 -1.12 7.95 -17.61
C ASN A 51 0.08 8.71 -17.01
N GLY A 52 0.42 8.46 -15.73
CA GLY A 52 1.59 9.07 -15.10
C GLY A 52 2.87 8.43 -15.59
N LYS A 53 3.81 9.24 -16.11
CA LYS A 53 5.16 8.82 -16.49
C LYS A 53 6.19 9.17 -15.42
N ILE A 54 5.98 10.31 -14.74
CA ILE A 54 6.84 10.83 -13.69
C ILE A 54 6.00 10.88 -12.41
N PHE A 55 6.59 10.45 -11.30
CA PHE A 55 5.94 10.47 -9.99
C PHE A 55 6.82 11.25 -9.02
N GLU A 56 6.29 12.35 -8.50
CA GLU A 56 6.97 13.22 -7.54
C GLU A 56 6.20 13.20 -6.22
N GLU A 57 6.90 13.33 -5.10
CA GLU A 57 6.23 13.46 -3.80
C GLU A 57 5.49 14.79 -3.77
N ILE A 58 4.27 14.77 -3.24
CA ILE A 58 3.53 16.02 -3.00
C ILE A 58 4.30 16.90 -2.00
N ASP A 59 4.02 18.21 -2.01
CA ASP A 59 4.59 19.16 -1.05
C ASP A 59 4.63 18.60 0.38
N GLU A 60 5.82 18.58 0.98
CA GLU A 60 6.06 17.94 2.29
C GLU A 60 5.12 18.48 3.38
N GLY A 61 4.81 19.78 3.37
CA GLY A 61 3.92 20.38 4.35
C GLY A 61 2.46 19.95 4.18
N LEU A 62 2.04 19.77 2.92
CA LEU A 62 0.72 19.23 2.59
C LEU A 62 0.63 17.74 2.92
N ALA A 63 1.66 16.96 2.58
CA ALA A 63 1.76 15.54 2.93
C ALA A 63 1.66 15.34 4.44
N GLU A 64 2.43 16.09 5.23
CA GLU A 64 2.43 15.99 6.70
C GLU A 64 1.05 16.31 7.28
N THR A 65 0.39 17.36 6.77
CA THR A 65 -0.96 17.73 7.22
C THR A 65 -1.96 16.60 6.97
N ILE A 66 -1.94 16.00 5.78
CA ILE A 66 -2.85 14.92 5.41
C ILE A 66 -2.58 13.66 6.24
N ILE A 67 -1.31 13.26 6.37
CA ILE A 67 -0.89 12.01 7.01
C ILE A 67 -1.12 12.05 8.53
N VAL A 68 -0.94 13.21 9.17
CA VAL A 68 -1.19 13.37 10.61
C VAL A 68 -2.65 13.07 10.96
N ASP A 69 -3.59 13.50 10.12
CA ASP A 69 -5.02 13.25 10.31
C ASP A 69 -5.46 11.87 9.78
N ASN A 70 -4.63 11.22 8.95
CA ASN A 70 -4.92 9.94 8.30
C ASN A 70 -3.70 9.00 8.41
N PRO A 71 -3.51 8.35 9.57
CA PRO A 71 -2.32 7.53 9.82
C PRO A 71 -2.23 6.27 8.94
N ASP A 72 -3.31 5.93 8.25
CA ASP A 72 -3.36 4.83 7.29
C ASP A 72 -2.72 5.20 5.94
N ILE A 73 -2.36 6.47 5.72
CA ILE A 73 -1.61 6.93 4.54
C ILE A 73 -0.12 6.90 4.86
N ILE A 74 0.65 6.17 4.05
CA ILE A 74 2.10 6.12 4.14
C ILE A 74 2.72 7.27 3.35
N GLU A 75 2.34 7.41 2.08
CA GLU A 75 2.92 8.40 1.15
C GLU A 75 1.89 8.81 0.07
N ILE A 76 2.04 10.02 -0.47
CA ILE A 76 1.24 10.54 -1.58
C ILE A 76 2.19 11.06 -2.65
N PHE A 77 1.94 10.68 -3.90
CA PHE A 77 2.70 11.15 -5.05
C PHE A 77 1.79 11.77 -6.09
N GLU A 78 2.28 12.83 -6.73
CA GLU A 78 1.73 13.47 -7.91
C GLU A 78 2.25 12.73 -9.15
N GLY A 79 1.35 12.36 -10.05
CA GLY A 79 1.68 11.71 -11.31
C GLY A 79 1.57 12.69 -12.47
N TYR A 80 2.65 12.80 -13.26
CA TYR A 80 2.74 13.70 -14.40
C TYR A 80 2.90 12.94 -15.71
N ASP A 81 2.19 13.37 -16.74
CA ASP A 81 2.49 13.07 -18.14
C ASP A 81 3.23 14.27 -18.74
N ASP A 82 4.55 14.14 -18.87
CA ASP A 82 5.46 15.24 -19.18
C ASP A 82 5.34 16.39 -18.14
N ASP A 83 4.75 17.54 -18.48
CA ASP A 83 4.53 18.67 -17.56
C ASP A 83 3.07 18.78 -17.05
N GLU A 84 2.20 17.84 -17.44
CA GLU A 84 0.77 17.87 -17.10
C GLU A 84 0.47 16.92 -15.94
N LEU A 85 -0.15 17.43 -14.87
CA LEU A 85 -0.62 16.61 -13.76
C LEU A 85 -1.81 15.74 -14.21
N VAL A 86 -1.64 14.42 -14.16
CA VAL A 86 -2.64 13.45 -14.62
C VAL A 86 -3.31 12.68 -13.48
N GLY A 87 -2.80 12.79 -12.27
CA GLY A 87 -3.42 12.22 -11.09
C GLY A 87 -2.50 12.14 -9.88
N TYR A 88 -2.92 11.36 -8.90
CA TYR A 88 -2.22 11.12 -7.66
C TYR A 88 -2.19 9.62 -7.35
N THR A 89 -1.16 9.17 -6.67
CA THR A 89 -1.09 7.82 -6.10
C THR A 89 -0.93 7.89 -4.60
N PHE A 90 -1.71 7.10 -3.88
CA PHE A 90 -1.72 7.01 -2.43
C PHE A 90 -1.18 5.64 -2.03
N LYS A 91 -0.09 5.60 -1.28
CA LYS A 91 0.37 4.38 -0.63
C LYS A 91 -0.32 4.30 0.72
N MET A 92 -1.14 3.28 0.90
CA MET A 92 -1.99 3.05 2.06
C MET A 92 -1.50 1.84 2.84
N ASN A 93 -1.71 1.86 4.15
CA ASN A 93 -1.65 0.70 5.03
C ASN A 93 -3.02 0.50 5.67
N ALA A 94 -3.65 -0.65 5.42
CA ALA A 94 -4.90 -1.01 6.07
C ALA A 94 -4.73 -2.26 6.93
N ASN A 95 -5.47 -2.33 8.03
CA ASN A 95 -5.45 -3.49 8.91
C ASN A 95 -6.38 -4.59 8.38
N GLY A 96 -5.80 -5.60 7.74
CA GLY A 96 -6.48 -6.79 7.26
C GLY A 96 -6.73 -7.85 8.33
N TYR A 97 -7.13 -9.05 7.90
CA TYR A 97 -7.38 -10.17 8.81
C TYR A 97 -6.09 -10.80 9.36
N GLY A 98 -5.09 -10.97 8.49
CA GLY A 98 -3.76 -11.51 8.79
C GLY A 98 -2.76 -10.46 9.27
N GLY A 99 -3.19 -9.21 9.38
CA GLY A 99 -2.37 -8.04 9.74
C GLY A 99 -2.37 -7.00 8.63
N ASP A 100 -1.33 -6.18 8.64
CA ASP A 100 -1.21 -5.02 7.75
C ASP A 100 -1.19 -5.42 6.26
N ILE A 101 -1.90 -4.63 5.46
CA ILE A 101 -2.00 -4.71 4.01
C ILE A 101 -1.52 -3.39 3.45
N GLU A 102 -0.38 -3.41 2.79
CA GLU A 102 0.15 -2.25 2.08
C GLU A 102 -0.29 -2.31 0.62
N PHE A 103 -0.86 -1.22 0.13
CA PHE A 103 -1.34 -1.14 -1.24
C PHE A 103 -1.30 0.29 -1.76
N THR A 104 -1.19 0.43 -3.08
CA THR A 104 -1.26 1.72 -3.77
C THR A 104 -2.64 1.88 -4.40
N VAL A 105 -3.19 3.10 -4.34
CA VAL A 105 -4.41 3.52 -5.01
C VAL A 105 -4.06 4.65 -5.97
N GLY A 106 -4.45 4.53 -7.24
CA GLY A 106 -4.27 5.59 -8.24
C GLY A 106 -5.59 6.31 -8.50
N ILE A 107 -5.58 7.64 -8.46
CA ILE A 107 -6.75 8.49 -8.75
C ILE A 107 -6.35 9.51 -9.81
N SER A 108 -7.08 9.59 -10.92
CA SER A 108 -6.83 10.59 -11.97
C SER A 108 -7.37 11.97 -11.59
N THR A 109 -6.84 13.01 -12.22
CA THR A 109 -7.38 14.39 -12.11
C THR A 109 -8.81 14.52 -12.62
N GLU A 110 -9.30 13.56 -13.42
CA GLU A 110 -10.71 13.46 -13.81
C GLU A 110 -11.63 12.97 -12.68
N GLY A 111 -11.09 12.67 -11.49
CA GLY A 111 -11.86 12.13 -10.37
C GLY A 111 -12.29 10.67 -10.59
N LYS A 112 -11.39 9.84 -11.12
CA LYS A 112 -11.62 8.40 -11.26
C LYS A 112 -10.52 7.62 -10.57
N ILE A 113 -10.90 6.58 -9.84
CA ILE A 113 -9.98 5.57 -9.35
C ILE A 113 -9.50 4.75 -10.55
N MET A 114 -8.23 4.87 -10.86
CA MET A 114 -7.61 4.23 -12.02
C MET A 114 -7.20 2.78 -11.74
N GLY A 115 -7.04 2.42 -10.47
CA GLY A 115 -6.86 1.06 -10.00
C GLY A 115 -6.21 0.98 -8.62
N ILE A 116 -6.08 -0.24 -8.11
CA ILE A 116 -5.34 -0.53 -6.88
C ILE A 116 -4.29 -1.61 -7.13
N LYS A 117 -3.19 -1.57 -6.37
CA LYS A 117 -2.16 -2.60 -6.39
C LYS A 117 -1.76 -2.97 -4.97
N ILE A 118 -1.95 -4.24 -4.61
CA ILE A 118 -1.47 -4.76 -3.33
C ILE A 118 0.04 -5.00 -3.44
N LEU A 119 0.80 -4.40 -2.52
CA LEU A 119 2.26 -4.49 -2.44
C LEU A 119 2.69 -5.59 -1.47
N ASN A 120 2.13 -5.57 -0.27
CA ASN A 120 2.49 -6.47 0.82
C ASN A 120 1.25 -6.85 1.63
N HIS A 121 1.18 -8.10 2.07
CA HIS A 121 0.10 -8.57 2.94
C HIS A 121 0.49 -9.86 3.66
N LYS A 122 -0.19 -10.17 4.77
CA LYS A 122 -0.06 -11.44 5.49
C LYS A 122 -1.33 -12.29 5.49
N GLU A 123 -2.26 -11.97 4.59
CA GLU A 123 -3.52 -12.69 4.41
C GLU A 123 -3.35 -14.17 4.06
N THR A 124 -4.34 -14.97 4.46
CA THR A 124 -4.37 -16.41 4.24
C THR A 124 -4.47 -16.76 2.74
N PRO A 125 -3.56 -17.60 2.19
CA PRO A 125 -3.64 -18.10 0.82
C PRO A 125 -4.99 -18.77 0.51
N GLY A 126 -5.59 -18.41 -0.62
CA GLY A 126 -6.91 -18.92 -1.03
C GLY A 126 -8.12 -18.22 -0.41
N LEU A 127 -7.91 -17.32 0.56
CA LEU A 127 -8.93 -16.45 1.15
C LEU A 127 -8.59 -14.98 0.86
N GLY A 128 -8.12 -14.22 1.86
CA GLY A 128 -7.80 -12.80 1.71
C GLY A 128 -6.65 -12.51 0.74
N ALA A 129 -5.71 -13.45 0.55
CA ALA A 129 -4.64 -13.30 -0.44
C ALA A 129 -5.17 -13.18 -1.88
N ASN A 130 -6.43 -13.57 -2.13
CA ASN A 130 -7.10 -13.32 -3.41
C ASN A 130 -7.28 -11.82 -3.71
N ALA A 131 -7.05 -10.93 -2.75
CA ALA A 131 -6.99 -9.48 -2.98
C ALA A 131 -5.93 -9.08 -4.01
N THR A 132 -4.90 -9.92 -4.23
CA THR A 132 -3.87 -9.69 -5.26
C THR A 132 -4.34 -10.07 -6.67
N LYS A 133 -5.50 -10.71 -6.82
CA LYS A 133 -5.99 -11.18 -8.12
C LYS A 133 -6.57 -10.04 -8.96
N PRO A 134 -6.48 -10.14 -10.29
CA PRO A 134 -7.14 -9.19 -11.21
C PRO A 134 -8.64 -9.06 -10.97
N GLU A 135 -9.33 -10.16 -10.65
CA GLU A 135 -10.78 -10.17 -10.35
C GLU A 135 -11.18 -9.15 -9.28
N PHE A 136 -10.33 -8.96 -8.27
CA PHE A 136 -10.54 -7.99 -7.22
C PHE A 136 -9.98 -6.61 -7.61
N THR A 137 -8.70 -6.54 -7.96
CA THR A 137 -8.00 -5.27 -8.24
C THR A 137 -8.57 -4.49 -9.42
N GLU A 138 -8.94 -5.17 -10.52
CA GLU A 138 -9.54 -4.53 -11.70
C GLU A 138 -10.97 -4.05 -11.44
N SER A 139 -11.65 -4.57 -10.42
CA SER A 139 -13.00 -4.10 -10.08
C SER A 139 -13.00 -2.64 -9.60
N PHE A 140 -11.86 -2.12 -9.13
CA PHE A 140 -11.68 -0.72 -8.72
C PHE A 140 -11.41 0.23 -9.90
N ARG A 141 -11.17 -0.28 -11.11
CA ARG A 141 -10.82 0.54 -12.26
C ARG A 141 -12.01 1.36 -12.75
N ASN A 142 -11.75 2.64 -13.05
CA ASN A 142 -12.70 3.64 -13.52
C ASN A 142 -13.87 3.91 -12.55
N LYS A 143 -13.70 3.60 -11.26
CA LYS A 143 -14.71 3.92 -10.24
C LYS A 143 -14.69 5.42 -9.95
N PRO A 144 -15.84 6.11 -9.92
CA PRO A 144 -15.85 7.54 -9.72
C PRO A 144 -15.54 7.87 -8.24
N VAL A 145 -14.94 9.02 -8.00
CA VAL A 145 -14.59 9.46 -6.64
C VAL A 145 -15.73 10.23 -5.95
N ASP A 146 -16.81 10.52 -6.64
CA ASP A 146 -17.96 11.28 -6.13
C ASP A 146 -18.71 10.51 -5.03
N GLN A 147 -18.78 9.19 -5.18
CA GLN A 147 -19.49 8.28 -4.28
C GLN A 147 -18.52 7.38 -3.53
N GLU A 148 -18.97 6.93 -2.35
CA GLU A 148 -18.21 5.98 -1.55
C GLU A 148 -18.21 4.61 -2.25
N VAL A 149 -17.03 4.02 -2.40
CA VAL A 149 -16.89 2.68 -2.99
C VAL A 149 -17.39 1.65 -1.97
N VAL A 150 -18.21 0.71 -2.42
CA VAL A 150 -18.76 -0.35 -1.57
C VAL A 150 -18.50 -1.73 -2.16
N SER A 151 -18.23 -2.73 -1.32
CA SER A 151 -18.01 -4.09 -1.81
C SER A 151 -19.32 -4.85 -2.02
N ALA A 152 -19.48 -5.50 -3.16
CA ALA A 152 -20.61 -6.36 -3.50
C ALA A 152 -20.12 -7.71 -4.05
N ARG A 153 -20.88 -8.79 -3.82
CA ARG A 153 -20.54 -10.11 -4.37
C ARG A 153 -20.65 -10.17 -5.90
N GLU A 154 -21.62 -9.46 -6.43
CA GLU A 154 -21.88 -9.31 -7.86
C GLU A 154 -22.04 -7.81 -8.13
N PRO A 155 -20.93 -7.07 -8.36
CA PRO A 155 -20.98 -5.64 -8.58
C PRO A 155 -21.82 -5.30 -9.82
N ALA A 156 -22.83 -4.46 -9.63
CA ALA A 156 -23.70 -3.94 -10.68
C ALA A 156 -23.72 -2.40 -10.69
N GLY A 157 -23.38 -1.76 -9.57
CA GLY A 157 -23.25 -0.31 -9.43
C GLY A 157 -21.90 0.22 -9.93
N ASP A 158 -21.90 1.50 -10.31
CA ASP A 158 -20.68 2.21 -10.70
C ASP A 158 -19.75 2.46 -9.51
N ASP A 159 -20.27 2.44 -8.28
CA ASP A 159 -19.57 2.54 -6.99
C ASP A 159 -19.26 1.17 -6.35
N GLU A 160 -19.75 0.07 -6.94
CA GLU A 160 -19.58 -1.26 -6.38
C GLU A 160 -18.31 -1.96 -6.87
N VAL A 161 -17.57 -2.60 -5.97
CA VAL A 161 -16.36 -3.39 -6.26
C VAL A 161 -16.51 -4.83 -5.80
N GLN A 162 -15.70 -5.72 -6.35
CA GLN A 162 -15.80 -7.16 -6.09
C GLN A 162 -15.48 -7.46 -4.63
N ALA A 163 -16.39 -8.13 -3.92
CA ALA A 163 -16.11 -8.68 -2.60
C ALA A 163 -15.36 -10.00 -2.70
N ILE A 164 -14.37 -10.22 -1.83
CA ILE A 164 -13.65 -11.49 -1.76
C ILE A 164 -14.45 -12.49 -0.93
N THR A 165 -14.82 -13.60 -1.56
CA THR A 165 -15.57 -14.67 -0.86
C THR A 165 -14.80 -15.17 0.35
N SER A 166 -15.47 -15.22 1.51
CA SER A 166 -14.90 -15.68 2.78
C SER A 166 -13.71 -14.86 3.30
N ALA A 167 -13.53 -13.62 2.82
CA ALA A 167 -12.52 -12.69 3.30
C ALA A 167 -13.09 -11.25 3.41
N THR A 168 -14.19 -11.13 4.16
CA THR A 168 -14.91 -9.86 4.36
C THR A 168 -14.03 -8.80 5.02
N THR A 169 -13.32 -9.14 6.10
CA THR A 169 -12.42 -8.20 6.80
C THR A 169 -11.34 -7.63 5.88
N THR A 170 -10.70 -8.47 5.07
CA THR A 170 -9.71 -8.07 4.07
C THR A 170 -10.30 -7.13 3.03
N THR A 171 -11.51 -7.45 2.55
CA THR A 171 -12.23 -6.65 1.56
C THR A 171 -12.56 -5.28 2.12
N GLU A 172 -13.15 -5.22 3.31
CA GLU A 172 -13.55 -3.98 3.98
C GLU A 172 -12.33 -3.10 4.31
N ALA A 173 -11.21 -3.69 4.74
CA ALA A 173 -9.99 -2.95 5.02
C ALA A 173 -9.47 -2.21 3.77
N ILE A 174 -9.41 -2.90 2.62
CA ILE A 174 -8.95 -2.30 1.37
C ILE A 174 -9.94 -1.24 0.88
N VAL A 175 -11.25 -1.55 0.89
CA VAL A 175 -12.30 -0.60 0.46
C VAL A 175 -12.30 0.66 1.33
N SER A 176 -12.15 0.51 2.65
CA SER A 176 -12.03 1.63 3.58
C SER A 176 -10.83 2.51 3.23
N GLY A 177 -9.64 1.93 3.00
CA GLY A 177 -8.47 2.72 2.62
C GLY A 177 -8.61 3.40 1.25
N VAL A 178 -9.28 2.77 0.28
CA VAL A 178 -9.64 3.42 -1.00
C VAL A 178 -10.57 4.61 -0.76
N ASN A 179 -11.55 4.48 0.13
CA ASN A 179 -12.48 5.56 0.46
C ASN A 179 -11.80 6.73 1.20
N VAL A 180 -10.78 6.46 2.02
CA VAL A 180 -9.93 7.50 2.62
C VAL A 180 -9.17 8.25 1.52
N ALA A 181 -8.47 7.54 0.62
CA ALA A 181 -7.75 8.17 -0.49
C ALA A 181 -8.68 9.02 -1.38
N ARG A 182 -9.88 8.50 -1.67
CA ARG A 182 -10.95 9.21 -2.38
C ARG A 182 -11.38 10.50 -1.66
N GLN A 183 -11.57 10.43 -0.35
CA GLN A 183 -11.99 11.58 0.45
C GLN A 183 -10.92 12.67 0.44
N ILE A 184 -9.65 12.31 0.67
CA ILE A 184 -8.52 13.25 0.63
C ILE A 184 -8.37 13.90 -0.74
N TYR A 185 -8.50 13.10 -1.81
CA TYR A 185 -8.50 13.63 -3.17
C TYR A 185 -9.58 14.71 -3.33
N ASN A 186 -10.82 14.42 -2.92
CA ASN A 186 -11.92 15.37 -3.06
C ASN A 186 -11.75 16.64 -2.22
N GLU A 187 -11.31 16.50 -0.96
CA GLU A 187 -11.24 17.62 -0.01
C GLU A 187 -10.03 18.53 -0.24
N THR A 188 -8.91 17.97 -0.72
CA THR A 188 -7.62 18.66 -0.70
C THR A 188 -6.96 18.80 -2.07
N LEU A 189 -7.11 17.82 -2.96
CA LEU A 189 -6.32 17.73 -4.20
C LEU A 189 -7.13 18.03 -5.48
N SER A 190 -8.45 17.90 -5.42
CA SER A 190 -9.34 18.15 -6.55
C SER A 190 -9.34 19.63 -6.97
N GLU A 191 -9.14 20.55 -6.03
CA GLU A 191 -9.09 21.99 -6.29
C GLU A 191 -7.79 22.45 -6.96
N GLN A 192 -6.67 21.72 -6.75
CA GLN A 192 -5.37 22.03 -7.37
C GLN A 192 -5.29 21.61 -8.85
N SER A 193 -6.30 20.86 -9.32
CA SER A 193 -6.36 20.30 -10.68
C SER A 193 -7.11 21.21 -11.69
N ASN A 194 -7.59 22.39 -11.26
CA ASN A 194 -8.29 23.40 -12.07
C ASN A 194 -7.51 24.72 -12.15
#